data_AF-A0A553KQR0-F1
#
_entry.id   AF-A0A553KQR0-F1
#
_cell.length_a   1.000
_cell.length_b   1.000
_cell.length_c   1.000
_cell.angle_alpha   90.00
_cell.angle_beta   90.00
_cell.angle_gamma   90.00
#
_symmetry.space_group_name_H-M   'P 1'
#
loop_
_entity.id
_entity.type
_entity.pdbx_description
1 polymer ?
#
loop_
_entity_poly.entity_id
_entity_poly.type
_entity_poly.pdbx_seq_one_letter_code
_entity_poly.pdbx_strand_id
1 'polypeptide(L)'
;MRESRAERHRSRRRNDSEVSRFWIMGLLFSLLVLAFEFLIDIPADAAWLQDMEMALFSASFTLLAFYLLGLTFVFSRQQEAGKVNHQVIIYAWLGAILFHLFLLISNMSNQHVYKAGIILFLGPLFLTVYHFITYLSALRAARREEELATAASHERAAYQIILEGTKVHGEINRLKSAYPEVEQMLRANDFADKMERCVLEMQQYLQAKTITRKDVELLESHYYYLENLLVLAKQHPGVMESRVFAHRDDAHPL
;
A
#
# COMPACT_ATOMS: atom_id res chain seq x y z
N MET A 1 7.11 16.71 15.77
CA MET A 1 7.73 15.37 15.76
C MET A 1 8.94 15.41 14.83
N ARG A 2 10.14 15.03 15.28
CA ARG A 2 11.34 14.97 14.43
C ARG A 2 11.33 13.62 13.70
N GLU A 3 11.37 13.64 12.37
CA GLU A 3 11.50 12.44 11.55
C GLU A 3 12.62 11.54 12.06
N SER A 4 12.36 10.24 12.12
CA SER A 4 13.36 9.24 12.46
C SER A 4 14.54 9.31 11.46
N ARG A 5 15.78 9.08 11.93
CA ARG A 5 16.95 9.03 11.02
C ARG A 5 16.74 8.04 9.86
N ALA A 6 15.99 6.96 10.10
CA ALA A 6 15.64 5.97 9.08
C ALA A 6 14.66 6.53 8.03
N GLU A 7 13.67 7.33 8.44
CA GLU A 7 12.74 8.01 7.53
C GLU A 7 13.47 9.02 6.65
N ARG A 8 14.39 9.80 7.24
CA ARG A 8 15.20 10.78 6.51
C ARG A 8 16.13 10.14 5.46
N HIS A 9 16.67 8.96 5.75
CA HIS A 9 17.49 8.21 4.77
C HIS A 9 16.63 7.59 3.66
N ARG A 10 15.43 7.09 3.96
CA ARG A 10 14.49 6.56 2.96
C ARG A 10 13.98 7.66 2.03
N SER A 11 13.57 8.81 2.59
CA SER A 11 13.08 9.95 1.80
C SER A 11 14.14 10.48 0.84
N ARG A 12 15.39 10.59 1.30
CA ARG A 12 16.52 11.01 0.46
C ARG A 12 16.77 10.04 -0.71
N ARG A 13 16.85 8.73 -0.44
CA ARG A 13 17.07 7.71 -1.49
C ARG A 13 15.92 7.67 -2.50
N ARG A 14 14.68 7.89 -2.05
CA ARG A 14 13.51 7.98 -2.92
C ARG A 14 13.60 9.20 -3.85
N ASN A 15 13.97 10.36 -3.32
CA ASN A 15 14.14 11.57 -4.11
C ASN A 15 15.26 11.41 -5.17
N ASP A 16 16.40 10.82 -4.80
CA ASP A 16 17.52 10.57 -5.72
C ASP A 16 17.14 9.59 -6.86
N SER A 17 16.36 8.54 -6.54
CA SER A 17 15.82 7.63 -7.56
C SER A 17 14.80 8.30 -8.48
N GLU A 18 14.04 9.28 -7.99
CA GLU A 18 13.01 9.96 -8.76
C GLU A 18 13.62 11.01 -9.70
N VAL A 19 14.61 11.77 -9.21
CA VAL A 19 15.39 12.72 -10.01
C VAL A 19 16.12 11.99 -11.13
N SER A 20 16.78 10.86 -10.84
CA SER A 20 17.46 10.08 -11.87
C SER A 20 16.51 9.53 -12.94
N ARG A 21 15.32 9.05 -12.58
CA ARG A 21 14.30 8.61 -13.57
C ARG A 21 13.84 9.74 -14.47
N PHE A 22 13.61 10.92 -13.92
CA PHE A 22 13.24 12.10 -14.72
C PHE A 22 14.33 12.45 -15.73
N TRP A 23 15.59 12.51 -15.29
CA TRP A 23 16.72 12.81 -16.16
C TRP A 23 16.97 11.75 -17.22
N ILE A 24 16.88 10.46 -16.89
CA ILE A 24 17.08 9.37 -17.86
C ILE A 24 15.97 9.40 -18.92
N MET A 25 14.70 9.51 -18.49
CA MET A 25 13.57 9.57 -19.40
C MET A 25 13.60 10.84 -20.25
N GLY A 26 13.94 11.98 -19.64
CA GLY A 26 14.11 13.25 -20.34
C GLY A 26 15.24 13.19 -21.37
N LEU A 27 16.38 12.59 -21.03
CA LEU A 27 17.50 12.40 -21.95
C LEU A 27 17.14 11.48 -23.11
N LEU A 28 16.44 10.36 -22.86
CA LEU A 28 15.92 9.49 -23.91
C LEU A 28 14.95 10.22 -24.83
N PHE A 29 14.06 11.03 -24.27
CA PHE A 29 13.13 11.85 -25.03
C PHE A 29 13.86 12.91 -25.88
N SER A 30 14.82 13.62 -25.30
CA SER A 30 15.62 14.61 -26.02
C SER A 30 16.43 13.97 -27.14
N LEU A 31 17.03 12.80 -26.92
CA LEU A 31 17.73 12.05 -27.97
C LEU A 31 16.77 11.62 -29.08
N LEU A 32 15.55 11.22 -28.74
CA LEU A 32 14.54 10.82 -29.72
C LEU A 32 14.05 12.01 -30.55
N VAL A 33 13.83 13.17 -29.93
CA VAL A 33 13.50 14.43 -30.64
C VAL A 33 14.66 14.89 -31.53
N LEU A 34 15.90 14.85 -31.04
CA LEU A 34 17.09 15.20 -31.82
C LEU A 34 17.29 14.25 -33.00
N ALA A 35 17.15 12.94 -32.78
CA ALA A 35 17.23 11.95 -33.83
C ALA A 35 16.17 12.22 -34.91
N PHE A 36 14.94 12.55 -34.50
CA PHE A 36 13.88 12.90 -35.45
C PHE A 36 14.19 14.17 -36.23
N GLU A 37 14.62 15.23 -35.54
CA GLU A 37 14.89 16.53 -36.16
C GLU A 37 16.03 16.46 -37.19
N PHE A 38 17.12 15.76 -36.86
CA PHE A 38 18.36 15.77 -37.63
C PHE A 38 18.55 14.56 -38.57
N LEU A 39 17.92 13.41 -38.32
CA LEU A 39 18.12 12.20 -39.14
C LEU A 39 16.96 11.91 -40.09
N ILE A 40 15.82 12.57 -39.93
CA ILE A 40 14.63 12.34 -40.75
C ILE A 40 14.35 13.58 -41.59
N ASP A 41 14.47 13.43 -42.90
CA ASP A 41 13.98 14.43 -43.86
C ASP A 41 12.59 14.05 -44.36
N ILE A 42 11.70 15.04 -44.32
CA ILE A 42 10.30 14.89 -44.72
C ILE A 42 10.12 15.70 -46.00
N PRO A 43 9.93 15.06 -47.16
CA PRO A 43 9.71 15.77 -48.41
C PRO A 43 8.41 16.58 -48.33
N ALA A 44 8.45 17.85 -48.71
CA ALA A 44 7.32 18.79 -48.58
C ALA A 44 6.14 18.50 -49.52
N ASP A 45 6.38 17.69 -50.55
CA ASP A 45 5.45 17.27 -51.60
C ASP A 45 4.94 15.84 -51.43
N ALA A 46 5.25 15.18 -50.30
CA ALA A 46 4.78 13.84 -50.04
C ALA A 46 3.25 13.79 -49.93
N ALA A 47 2.64 12.94 -50.76
CA ALA A 47 1.19 12.71 -50.75
C ALA A 47 0.68 12.16 -49.41
N TRP A 48 1.53 11.48 -48.64
CA TRP A 48 1.18 10.89 -47.35
C TRP A 48 1.18 11.87 -46.16
N LEU A 49 1.61 13.13 -46.36
CA LEU A 49 1.66 14.12 -45.29
C LEU A 49 0.29 14.38 -44.66
N GLN A 50 -0.74 14.47 -45.49
CA GLN A 50 -2.10 14.73 -45.03
C GLN A 50 -2.68 13.52 -44.27
N ASP A 51 -2.38 12.30 -44.72
CA ASP A 51 -2.77 11.07 -44.03
C ASP A 51 -2.06 10.93 -42.68
N MET A 52 -0.77 11.31 -42.61
CA MET A 52 -0.02 11.34 -41.36
C MET A 52 -0.62 12.33 -40.36
N GLU A 53 -0.92 13.56 -40.79
CA GLU A 53 -1.54 14.56 -39.91
C GLU A 53 -2.92 14.12 -39.40
N MET A 54 -3.71 13.46 -40.26
CA MET A 54 -4.99 12.86 -39.85
C MET A 54 -4.78 11.76 -38.80
N ALA A 55 -3.75 10.93 -38.97
CA ALA A 55 -3.41 9.89 -38.01
C ALA A 55 -2.93 10.49 -36.67
N LEU A 56 -2.05 11.50 -36.69
CA LEU A 56 -1.56 12.19 -35.49
C LEU A 56 -2.68 12.94 -34.75
N PHE A 57 -3.57 13.60 -35.50
CA PHE A 57 -4.78 14.23 -34.94
C PHE A 57 -5.66 13.19 -34.22
N SER A 58 -5.99 12.10 -34.91
CA SER A 58 -6.83 11.03 -34.36
C SER A 58 -6.18 10.40 -33.13
N ALA A 59 -4.89 10.06 -33.21
CA ALA A 59 -4.14 9.50 -32.10
C ALA A 59 -4.09 10.46 -30.90
N SER A 60 -3.88 11.77 -31.13
CA SER A 60 -3.89 12.78 -30.06
C SER A 60 -5.21 12.84 -29.33
N PHE A 61 -6.31 12.84 -30.09
CA PHE A 61 -7.66 12.85 -29.53
C PHE A 61 -7.94 11.58 -28.72
N THR A 62 -7.63 10.41 -29.28
CA THR A 62 -7.83 9.11 -28.61
C THR A 62 -6.96 8.98 -27.35
N LEU A 63 -5.70 9.40 -27.39
CA LEU A 63 -4.81 9.34 -26.23
C LEU A 63 -5.23 10.31 -25.12
N LEU A 64 -5.69 11.51 -25.47
CA LEU A 64 -6.30 12.42 -24.50
C LEU A 64 -7.54 11.78 -23.86
N ALA A 65 -8.42 11.16 -24.65
CA ALA A 65 -9.60 10.49 -24.13
C ALA A 65 -9.23 9.34 -23.17
N PHE A 66 -8.26 8.49 -23.53
CA PHE A 66 -7.75 7.45 -22.64
C PHE A 66 -7.06 8.01 -21.40
N TYR A 67 -6.36 9.13 -21.51
CA TYR A 67 -5.75 9.79 -20.37
C TYR A 67 -6.82 10.30 -19.38
N LEU A 68 -7.86 10.97 -19.88
CA LEU A 68 -8.99 11.43 -19.05
C LEU A 68 -9.74 10.26 -18.41
N LEU A 69 -9.98 9.17 -19.15
CA LEU A 69 -10.56 7.95 -18.62
C LEU A 69 -9.65 7.32 -17.55
N GLY A 70 -8.33 7.30 -17.78
CA GLY A 70 -7.36 6.84 -16.80
C GLY A 70 -7.41 7.67 -15.52
N LEU A 71 -7.54 8.99 -15.63
CA LEU A 71 -7.68 9.89 -14.49
C LEU A 71 -8.94 9.61 -13.66
N THR A 72 -10.09 9.31 -14.27
CA THR A 72 -11.29 9.00 -13.49
C THR A 72 -11.12 7.72 -12.65
N PHE A 73 -10.45 6.70 -13.17
CA PHE A 73 -10.08 5.52 -12.39
C PHE A 73 -9.06 5.86 -11.28
N VAL A 74 -8.10 6.73 -11.56
CA VAL A 74 -7.03 7.11 -10.62
C VAL A 74 -7.54 7.98 -9.46
N PHE A 75 -8.34 9.00 -9.75
CA PHE A 75 -8.93 9.89 -8.74
C PHE A 75 -9.87 9.17 -7.76
N SER A 76 -10.46 8.04 -8.17
CA SER A 76 -11.27 7.21 -7.27
C SER A 76 -10.47 6.59 -6.11
N ARG A 77 -9.13 6.50 -6.23
CA ARG A 77 -8.27 5.79 -5.27
C ARG A 77 -7.24 6.66 -4.56
N GLN A 78 -6.74 7.74 -5.17
CA GLN A 78 -5.80 8.66 -4.51
C GLN A 78 -5.96 10.09 -5.04
N GLN A 79 -6.23 11.05 -4.15
CA GLN A 79 -6.42 12.46 -4.50
C GLN A 79 -5.11 13.21 -4.84
N GLU A 80 -3.95 12.72 -4.38
CA GLU A 80 -2.64 13.41 -4.52
C GLU A 80 -1.65 12.72 -5.46
N ALA A 81 -2.10 11.73 -6.22
CA ALA A 81 -1.19 10.84 -6.92
C ALA A 81 -0.93 11.31 -8.36
N GLY A 82 0.21 11.97 -8.55
CA GLY A 82 0.73 12.37 -9.86
C GLY A 82 1.63 13.59 -9.72
N LYS A 83 2.93 13.46 -10.05
CA LYS A 83 3.90 14.56 -9.90
C LYS A 83 3.71 15.67 -10.93
N VAL A 84 3.22 15.32 -12.10
CA VAL A 84 2.87 16.27 -13.16
C VAL A 84 1.41 16.64 -12.99
N ASN A 85 1.11 17.94 -12.88
CA ASN A 85 -0.25 18.42 -12.84
C ASN A 85 -1.00 17.95 -14.10
N HIS A 86 -2.09 17.22 -13.88
CA HIS A 86 -2.90 16.67 -14.97
C HIS A 86 -3.40 17.74 -15.94
N GLN A 87 -3.63 18.97 -15.47
CA GLN A 87 -4.02 20.10 -16.30
C GLN A 87 -2.95 20.41 -17.35
N VAL A 88 -1.67 20.33 -17.00
CA VAL A 88 -0.56 20.57 -17.94
C VAL A 88 -0.59 19.54 -19.07
N ILE A 89 -0.84 18.28 -18.74
CA ILE A 89 -0.93 17.19 -19.74
C ILE A 89 -2.16 17.39 -20.63
N ILE A 90 -3.30 17.75 -20.05
CA ILE A 90 -4.53 18.05 -20.80
C ILE A 90 -4.31 19.22 -21.76
N TYR A 91 -3.74 20.33 -21.29
CA TYR A 91 -3.47 21.50 -22.13
C TYR A 91 -2.43 21.22 -23.21
N ALA A 92 -1.41 20.41 -22.92
CA ALA A 92 -0.43 20.00 -23.91
C ALA A 92 -1.08 19.15 -25.03
N TRP A 93 -1.95 18.19 -24.68
CA TRP A 93 -2.73 17.44 -25.65
C TRP A 93 -3.72 18.31 -26.44
N LEU A 94 -4.41 19.24 -25.79
CA LEU A 94 -5.30 20.19 -26.48
C LEU A 94 -4.52 21.05 -27.47
N GLY A 95 -3.32 21.51 -27.09
CA GLY A 95 -2.41 22.22 -27.99
C GLY A 95 -2.03 21.38 -29.21
N ALA A 96 -1.74 20.09 -29.02
CA ALA A 96 -1.47 19.15 -30.12
C ALA A 96 -2.66 18.97 -31.06
N ILE A 97 -3.84 18.74 -30.50
CA ILE A 97 -5.07 18.57 -31.28
C ILE A 97 -5.35 19.82 -32.11
N LEU A 98 -5.25 21.01 -31.51
CA LEU A 98 -5.46 22.28 -32.20
C LEU A 98 -4.42 22.54 -33.29
N PHE A 99 -3.15 22.19 -33.04
CA PHE A 99 -2.09 22.33 -34.02
C PHE A 99 -2.30 21.42 -35.23
N HIS A 100 -2.58 20.12 -35.01
CA HIS A 100 -2.87 19.18 -36.10
C HIS A 100 -4.14 19.58 -36.88
N LEU A 101 -5.18 20.04 -36.18
CA LEU A 101 -6.38 20.56 -36.83
C LEU A 101 -6.06 21.79 -37.71
N PHE A 102 -5.22 22.70 -37.22
CA PHE A 102 -4.77 23.85 -37.99
C PHE A 102 -4.02 23.43 -39.27
N LEU A 103 -3.14 22.41 -39.21
CA LEU A 103 -2.44 21.90 -40.38
C LEU A 103 -3.37 21.24 -41.39
N LEU A 104 -4.34 20.44 -40.90
CA LEU A 104 -5.34 19.80 -41.75
C LEU A 104 -6.20 20.82 -42.51
N ILE A 105 -6.53 21.96 -41.89
CA ILE A 105 -7.34 23.02 -42.51
C ILE A 105 -6.50 23.90 -43.45
N SER A 106 -5.30 24.29 -43.03
CA SER A 106 -4.47 25.25 -43.75
C SER A 106 -3.70 24.65 -44.93
N ASN A 107 -3.49 23.32 -44.94
CA ASN A 107 -2.77 22.58 -45.98
C ASN A 107 -1.40 23.22 -46.33
N MET A 108 -0.65 23.62 -45.30
CA MET A 108 0.66 24.25 -45.48
C MET A 108 1.73 23.24 -45.90
N SER A 109 2.31 23.42 -47.08
CA SER A 109 3.46 22.64 -47.55
C SER A 109 4.78 23.22 -47.01
N ASN A 110 5.09 22.95 -45.73
CA ASN A 110 6.36 23.31 -45.13
C ASN A 110 6.88 22.19 -44.21
N GLN A 111 8.04 21.63 -44.55
CA GLN A 111 8.68 20.53 -43.82
C GLN A 111 8.82 20.80 -42.30
N HIS A 112 9.23 22.01 -41.91
CA HIS A 112 9.44 22.35 -40.50
C HIS A 112 8.15 22.31 -39.70
N VAL A 113 7.03 22.59 -40.35
CA VAL A 113 5.70 22.61 -39.72
C VAL A 113 5.23 21.19 -39.42
N TYR A 114 5.47 20.23 -40.33
CA TYR A 114 5.20 18.81 -40.09
C TYR A 114 6.14 18.20 -39.04
N LYS A 115 7.43 18.56 -39.04
CA LYS A 115 8.36 18.16 -37.96
C LYS A 115 7.89 18.68 -36.61
N ALA A 116 7.46 19.95 -36.55
CA ALA A 116 6.88 20.52 -35.34
C ALA A 116 5.63 19.75 -34.88
N GLY A 117 4.75 19.34 -35.79
CA GLY A 117 3.58 18.51 -35.47
C GLY A 117 3.95 17.20 -34.78
N ILE A 118 4.95 16.49 -35.29
CA ILE A 118 5.42 15.23 -34.71
C ILE A 118 6.04 15.47 -33.32
N ILE A 119 6.88 16.48 -33.16
CA ILE A 119 7.46 16.84 -31.85
C ILE A 119 6.36 17.21 -30.84
N LEU A 120 5.35 17.92 -31.31
CA LEU A 120 4.23 18.40 -30.50
C LEU A 120 3.24 17.29 -30.15
N PHE A 121 3.21 16.18 -30.90
CA PHE A 121 2.59 14.92 -30.49
C PHE A 121 3.44 14.16 -29.45
N LEU A 122 4.76 14.09 -29.67
CA LEU A 122 5.71 13.38 -28.82
C LEU A 122 5.78 13.94 -27.40
N GLY A 123 5.74 15.27 -27.23
CA GLY A 123 5.83 15.93 -25.93
C GLY A 123 4.73 15.52 -24.95
N PRO A 124 3.44 15.72 -25.28
CA PRO A 124 2.31 15.25 -24.49
C PRO A 124 2.38 13.73 -24.25
N LEU A 125 2.73 12.93 -25.26
CA LEU A 125 2.89 11.48 -25.11
C LEU A 125 3.91 11.15 -24.01
N PHE A 126 5.08 11.79 -24.04
CA PHE A 126 6.12 11.63 -23.02
C PHE A 126 5.62 12.02 -21.62
N LEU A 127 4.99 13.18 -21.48
CA LEU A 127 4.45 13.64 -20.21
C LEU A 127 3.41 12.66 -19.66
N THR A 128 2.57 12.10 -20.53
CA THR A 128 1.53 11.14 -20.18
C THR A 128 2.14 9.83 -19.67
N VAL A 129 3.12 9.29 -20.39
CA VAL A 129 3.85 8.07 -19.99
C VAL A 129 4.59 8.28 -18.67
N TYR A 130 5.30 9.41 -18.53
CA TYR A 130 6.01 9.75 -17.30
C TYR A 130 5.06 9.89 -16.11
N HIS A 131 3.91 10.54 -16.29
CA HIS A 131 2.87 10.65 -15.28
C HIS A 131 2.39 9.27 -14.81
N PHE A 132 2.06 8.36 -15.72
CA PHE A 132 1.61 7.01 -15.33
C PHE A 132 2.71 6.17 -14.67
N ILE A 133 3.96 6.23 -15.16
CA ILE A 133 5.08 5.51 -14.53
C ILE A 133 5.28 5.99 -13.10
N THR A 134 5.31 7.30 -12.88
CA THR A 134 5.49 7.89 -11.54
C THR A 134 4.32 7.53 -10.64
N TYR A 135 3.09 7.65 -11.13
CA TYR A 135 1.87 7.24 -10.43
C TYR A 135 1.91 5.76 -10.00
N LEU A 136 2.13 4.84 -10.94
CA LEU A 136 2.16 3.40 -10.64
C LEU A 136 3.29 3.03 -9.69
N SER A 137 4.43 3.72 -9.77
CA SER A 137 5.53 3.53 -8.84
C SER A 137 5.18 3.99 -7.42
N ALA A 138 4.47 5.10 -7.28
CA ALA A 138 3.99 5.60 -5.99
C ALA A 138 2.95 4.65 -5.40
N LEU A 139 2.01 4.14 -6.22
CA LEU A 139 1.01 3.18 -5.79
C LEU A 139 1.65 1.86 -5.29
N ARG A 140 2.67 1.36 -5.99
CA ARG A 140 3.42 0.17 -5.53
C ARG A 140 4.18 0.42 -4.23
N ALA A 141 4.73 1.62 -4.04
CA ALA A 141 5.41 1.98 -2.81
C ALA A 141 4.42 2.05 -1.63
N ALA A 142 3.27 2.71 -1.83
CA ALA A 142 2.22 2.80 -0.81
C ALA A 142 1.71 1.41 -0.38
N ARG A 143 1.46 0.50 -1.33
CA ARG A 143 1.06 -0.88 -1.00
C ARG A 143 2.11 -1.63 -0.19
N ARG A 144 3.39 -1.48 -0.51
CA ARG A 144 4.48 -2.10 0.27
C ARG A 144 4.58 -1.53 1.67
N GLU A 145 4.38 -0.22 1.82
CA GLU A 145 4.36 0.41 3.15
C GLU A 145 3.18 -0.07 3.98
N GLU A 146 2.00 -0.22 3.36
CA GLU A 146 0.81 -0.79 3.99
C GLU A 146 1.03 -2.25 4.41
N GLU A 147 1.58 -3.10 3.53
CA GLU A 147 1.93 -4.49 3.83
C GLU A 147 2.89 -4.61 5.02
N LEU A 148 3.92 -3.74 5.07
CA LEU A 148 4.87 -3.70 6.19
C LEU A 148 4.22 -3.22 7.48
N ALA A 149 3.35 -2.21 7.41
CA ALA A 149 2.62 -1.70 8.56
C ALA A 149 1.65 -2.75 9.13
N THR A 150 0.93 -3.46 8.25
CA THR A 150 0.04 -4.57 8.63
C THR A 150 0.82 -5.71 9.26
N ALA A 151 1.96 -6.12 8.70
CA ALA A 151 2.80 -7.16 9.28
C ALA A 151 3.30 -6.79 10.69
N ALA A 152 3.79 -5.56 10.87
CA ALA A 152 4.22 -5.06 12.18
C ALA A 152 3.04 -4.95 13.18
N SER A 153 1.84 -4.62 12.71
CA SER A 153 0.63 -4.60 13.53
C SER A 153 0.27 -6.00 14.02
N HIS A 154 0.26 -7.01 13.14
CA HIS A 154 -0.01 -8.40 13.52
C HIS A 154 1.02 -8.93 14.52
N GLU A 155 2.30 -8.62 14.33
CA GLU A 155 3.35 -9.02 15.27
C GLU A 155 3.11 -8.45 16.67
N ARG A 156 2.79 -7.15 16.76
CA ARG A 156 2.46 -6.51 18.04
C ARG A 156 1.22 -7.12 18.69
N ALA A 157 0.16 -7.33 17.91
CA ALA A 157 -1.08 -7.95 18.40
C ALA A 157 -0.81 -9.35 18.96
N ALA A 158 -0.08 -10.18 18.21
CA ALA A 158 0.30 -11.52 18.65
C ALA A 158 1.10 -11.50 19.96
N TYR A 159 2.13 -10.66 20.08
CA TYR A 159 2.91 -10.58 21.32
C TYR A 159 2.07 -10.09 22.50
N GLN A 160 1.16 -9.15 22.28
CA GLN A 160 0.24 -8.70 23.33
C GLN A 160 -0.67 -9.85 23.79
N ILE A 161 -1.27 -10.59 22.86
CA ILE A 161 -2.13 -11.73 23.18
C ILE A 161 -1.36 -12.83 23.91
N ILE A 162 -0.13 -13.14 23.50
CA ILE A 162 0.72 -14.13 24.18
C ILE A 162 1.06 -13.68 25.60
N LEU A 163 1.39 -12.41 25.79
CA LEU A 163 1.68 -11.84 27.11
C LEU A 163 0.44 -11.91 28.02
N GLU A 164 -0.73 -11.54 27.52
CA GLU A 164 -1.99 -11.59 28.27
C GLU A 164 -2.39 -13.04 28.59
N GLY A 165 -2.31 -13.96 27.63
CA GLY A 165 -2.56 -15.38 27.84
C GLY A 165 -1.63 -16.00 28.89
N THR A 166 -0.35 -15.62 28.89
CA THR A 166 0.61 -16.06 29.91
C THR A 166 0.26 -15.55 31.30
N LYS A 167 -0.24 -14.31 31.41
CA LYS A 167 -0.73 -13.76 32.70
C LYS A 167 -1.96 -14.50 33.20
N VAL A 168 -2.91 -14.78 32.31
CA VAL A 168 -4.13 -15.55 32.62
C VAL A 168 -3.77 -16.93 33.13
N HIS A 169 -2.88 -17.65 32.43
CA HIS A 169 -2.37 -18.96 32.87
C HIS A 169 -1.69 -18.89 34.24
N GLY A 170 -0.87 -17.85 34.48
CA GLY A 170 -0.24 -17.60 35.78
C GLY A 170 -1.25 -17.44 36.91
N GLU A 171 -2.34 -16.70 36.70
CA GLU A 171 -3.39 -16.53 37.71
C GLU A 171 -4.18 -17.84 37.94
N ILE A 172 -4.46 -18.61 36.88
CA ILE A 172 -5.08 -19.94 37.04
C ILE A 172 -4.19 -20.87 37.89
N ASN A 173 -2.87 -20.90 37.62
CA ASN A 173 -1.93 -21.71 38.39
C ASN A 173 -1.81 -21.24 39.85
N ARG A 174 -1.91 -19.94 40.10
CA ARG A 174 -1.99 -19.40 41.46
C ARG A 174 -3.26 -19.86 42.17
N LEU A 175 -4.42 -19.82 41.50
CA LEU A 175 -5.68 -20.31 42.05
C LEU A 175 -5.64 -21.81 42.34
N LYS A 176 -5.11 -22.62 41.43
CA LYS A 176 -4.89 -24.07 41.64
C LYS A 176 -4.04 -24.35 42.89
N SER A 177 -2.97 -23.57 43.09
CA SER A 177 -2.07 -23.75 44.23
C SER A 177 -2.70 -23.33 45.55
N ALA A 178 -3.59 -22.32 45.53
CA ALA A 178 -4.29 -21.83 46.72
C ALA A 178 -5.54 -22.66 47.07
N TYR A 179 -6.21 -23.23 46.06
CA TYR A 179 -7.48 -23.94 46.16
C TYR A 179 -7.40 -25.26 45.37
N PRO A 180 -7.09 -26.40 46.04
CA PRO A 180 -6.93 -27.70 45.39
C PRO A 180 -8.17 -28.17 44.61
N GLU A 181 -9.36 -27.69 44.99
CA GLU A 181 -10.62 -28.01 44.32
C GLU A 181 -10.66 -27.48 42.88
N VAL A 182 -10.00 -26.34 42.62
CA VAL A 182 -9.86 -25.79 41.26
C VAL A 182 -9.02 -26.72 40.39
N GLU A 183 -7.96 -27.30 40.93
CA GLU A 183 -7.15 -28.27 40.21
C GLU A 183 -7.93 -29.55 39.93
N GLN A 184 -8.70 -30.05 40.90
CA GLN A 184 -9.57 -31.22 40.71
C GLN A 184 -10.63 -30.96 39.63
N MET A 185 -11.28 -29.80 39.65
CA MET A 185 -12.26 -29.39 38.63
C MET A 185 -11.63 -29.34 37.23
N LEU A 186 -10.45 -28.73 37.09
CA LEU A 186 -9.77 -28.63 35.79
C LEU A 186 -9.34 -29.99 35.25
N ARG A 187 -8.90 -30.92 36.11
CA ARG A 187 -8.54 -32.28 35.71
C ARG A 187 -9.78 -33.13 35.39
N ALA A 188 -10.85 -33.02 36.18
CA ALA A 188 -12.07 -33.81 35.99
C ALA A 188 -12.81 -33.48 34.67
N ASN A 189 -12.59 -32.29 34.12
CA ASN A 189 -13.19 -31.83 32.86
C ASN A 189 -12.20 -31.83 31.68
N ASP A 190 -11.03 -32.48 31.81
CA ASP A 190 -9.97 -32.53 30.80
C ASP A 190 -9.46 -31.14 30.32
N PHE A 191 -9.67 -30.10 31.13
CA PHE A 191 -9.22 -28.74 30.81
C PHE A 191 -7.74 -28.52 31.10
N ALA A 192 -7.16 -29.27 32.04
CA ALA A 192 -5.76 -29.12 32.45
C ALA A 192 -4.79 -29.31 31.27
N ASP A 193 -4.89 -30.42 30.54
CA ASP A 193 -3.98 -30.72 29.43
C ASP A 193 -4.18 -29.78 28.24
N LYS A 194 -5.45 -29.41 27.98
CA LYS A 194 -5.78 -28.47 26.92
C LYS A 194 -5.25 -27.07 27.23
N MET A 195 -5.35 -26.60 28.48
CA MET A 195 -4.79 -25.33 28.93
C MET A 195 -3.28 -25.27 28.72
N GLU A 196 -2.53 -26.30 29.13
CA GLU A 196 -1.07 -26.34 28.94
C GLU A 196 -0.69 -26.37 27.45
N ARG A 197 -1.45 -27.13 26.64
CA ARG A 197 -1.25 -27.15 25.19
C ARG A 197 -1.47 -25.77 24.57
N CYS A 198 -2.55 -25.08 24.94
CA CYS A 198 -2.86 -23.75 24.45
C CYS A 198 -1.72 -22.77 24.73
N VAL A 199 -1.19 -22.77 25.95
CA VAL A 199 -0.08 -21.89 26.33
C VAL A 199 1.20 -22.24 25.58
N LEU A 200 1.51 -23.53 25.42
CA LEU A 200 2.67 -23.99 24.66
C LEU A 200 2.58 -23.52 23.19
N GLU A 201 1.44 -23.71 22.55
CA GLU A 201 1.19 -23.27 21.17
C GLU A 201 1.32 -21.74 21.04
N MET A 202 0.78 -20.98 21.99
CA MET A 202 0.97 -19.52 22.03
C MET A 202 2.46 -19.13 22.17
N GLN A 203 3.23 -19.80 23.02
CA GLN A 203 4.65 -19.50 23.24
C GLN A 203 5.53 -19.79 22.02
N GLN A 204 5.17 -20.77 21.19
CA GLN A 204 5.90 -21.07 19.95
C GLN A 204 5.95 -19.87 19.00
N TYR A 205 4.92 -19.03 19.01
CA TYR A 205 4.86 -17.82 18.19
C TYR A 205 5.86 -16.74 18.60
N LEU A 206 6.47 -16.80 19.78
CA LEU A 206 7.57 -15.89 20.18
C LEU A 206 8.84 -16.08 19.33
N GLN A 207 8.99 -17.25 18.71
CA GLN A 207 10.13 -17.57 17.83
C GLN A 207 9.75 -17.52 16.35
N ALA A 208 8.49 -17.22 16.02
CA ALA A 208 8.03 -17.18 14.65
C ALA A 208 8.67 -16.02 13.88
N LYS A 209 9.19 -16.31 12.68
CA LYS A 209 9.81 -15.28 11.82
C LYS A 209 8.78 -14.35 11.18
N THR A 210 7.55 -14.82 11.02
CA THR A 210 6.45 -14.10 10.37
C THR A 210 5.15 -14.49 11.03
N ILE A 211 4.31 -13.50 11.32
CA ILE A 211 2.99 -13.68 11.93
C ILE A 211 1.93 -13.20 10.93
N THR A 212 1.05 -14.11 10.55
CA THR A 212 -0.06 -13.81 9.64
C THR A 212 -1.33 -13.48 10.42
N ARG A 213 -2.34 -12.95 9.73
CA ARG A 213 -3.66 -12.71 10.32
C ARG A 213 -4.28 -13.98 10.91
N LYS A 214 -4.13 -15.13 10.24
CA LYS A 214 -4.66 -16.41 10.73
C LYS A 214 -3.99 -16.85 12.03
N ASP A 215 -2.70 -16.54 12.17
CA ASP A 215 -1.97 -16.81 13.41
C ASP A 215 -2.50 -15.94 14.56
N VAL A 216 -2.79 -14.67 14.29
CA VAL A 216 -3.42 -13.77 15.28
C VAL A 216 -4.80 -14.31 15.70
N GLU A 217 -5.66 -14.66 14.73
CA GLU A 217 -7.00 -15.23 15.02
C GLU A 217 -6.91 -16.53 15.84
N LEU A 218 -5.91 -17.38 15.55
CA LEU A 218 -5.65 -18.58 16.34
C LEU A 218 -5.21 -18.22 17.76
N LEU A 219 -4.29 -17.28 17.94
CA LEU A 219 -3.84 -16.82 19.26
C LEU A 219 -5.00 -16.21 20.07
N GLU A 220 -5.88 -15.44 19.44
CA GLU A 220 -7.09 -14.91 20.07
C GLU A 220 -8.00 -16.05 20.56
N SER A 221 -8.22 -17.08 19.73
CA SER A 221 -9.02 -18.24 20.14
C SER A 221 -8.43 -18.96 21.37
N HIS A 222 -7.10 -19.08 21.42
CA HIS A 222 -6.41 -19.65 22.58
C HIS A 222 -6.55 -18.77 23.82
N TYR A 223 -6.38 -17.45 23.66
CA TYR A 223 -6.56 -16.49 24.73
C TYR A 223 -7.97 -16.51 25.31
N TYR A 224 -9.01 -16.47 24.48
CA TYR A 224 -10.39 -16.53 24.96
C TYR A 224 -10.73 -17.85 25.65
N TYR A 225 -10.14 -18.95 25.21
CA TYR A 225 -10.27 -20.22 25.93
C TYR A 225 -9.67 -20.13 27.35
N LEU A 226 -8.47 -19.57 27.49
CA LEU A 226 -7.82 -19.39 28.79
C LEU A 226 -8.59 -18.41 29.69
N GLU A 227 -9.10 -17.32 29.13
CA GLU A 227 -9.89 -16.33 29.86
C GLU A 227 -11.18 -16.95 30.41
N ASN A 228 -11.90 -17.73 29.60
CA ASN A 228 -13.08 -18.46 30.05
C ASN A 228 -12.75 -19.46 31.17
N LEU A 229 -11.61 -20.16 31.08
CA LEU A 229 -11.17 -21.05 32.16
C LEU A 229 -10.87 -20.28 33.45
N LEU A 230 -10.27 -19.09 33.37
CA LEU A 230 -10.02 -18.25 34.53
C LEU A 230 -11.34 -17.81 35.18
N VAL A 231 -12.35 -17.44 34.38
CA VAL A 231 -13.68 -17.10 34.89
C VAL A 231 -14.30 -18.29 35.64
N LEU A 232 -14.28 -19.48 35.04
CA LEU A 232 -14.78 -20.70 35.71
C LEU A 232 -14.03 -21.01 37.01
N ALA A 233 -12.69 -20.87 37.01
CA ALA A 233 -11.88 -21.09 38.20
C ALA A 233 -12.23 -20.10 39.33
N LYS A 234 -12.48 -18.82 39.00
CA LYS A 234 -12.90 -17.80 39.97
C LYS A 234 -14.32 -18.03 40.51
N GLN A 235 -15.21 -18.56 39.68
CA GLN A 235 -16.60 -18.87 40.04
C GLN A 235 -16.76 -20.15 40.86
N HIS A 236 -15.69 -20.91 41.07
CA HIS A 236 -15.75 -22.12 41.87
C HIS A 236 -16.16 -21.79 43.32
N PRO A 237 -17.12 -22.51 43.95
CA PRO A 237 -17.64 -22.18 45.28
C PRO A 237 -16.55 -22.02 46.35
N GLY A 238 -15.55 -22.92 46.36
CA GLY A 238 -14.42 -22.83 47.30
C GLY A 238 -13.54 -21.57 47.13
N VAL A 239 -13.56 -20.93 45.96
CA VAL A 239 -12.87 -19.66 45.70
C VAL A 239 -13.76 -18.47 46.06
N MET A 240 -15.02 -18.48 45.65
CA MET A 240 -15.99 -17.41 45.93
C MET A 240 -16.28 -17.24 47.42
N GLU A 241 -16.37 -18.35 48.16
CA GLU A 241 -16.65 -18.34 49.61
C GLU A 241 -15.42 -18.01 50.45
N SER A 242 -14.24 -17.90 49.83
CA SER A 242 -13.01 -17.53 50.52
C SER A 242 -13.01 -16.04 50.90
N ARG A 243 -12.74 -15.74 52.19
CA ARG A 243 -12.67 -14.35 52.70
C ARG A 243 -11.63 -13.47 51.98
N VAL A 244 -10.60 -14.07 51.40
CA VAL A 244 -9.52 -13.37 50.69
C VAL A 244 -9.96 -12.88 49.31
N PHE A 245 -10.87 -13.59 48.64
CA PHE A 245 -11.36 -13.20 47.32
C PHE A 245 -12.49 -12.18 47.43
N ALA A 246 -13.40 -12.35 48.40
CA ALA A 246 -14.50 -11.41 48.67
C ALA A 246 -14.01 -9.96 48.88
N HIS A 247 -12.88 -9.75 49.55
CA HIS A 247 -12.28 -8.42 49.75
C HIS A 247 -11.48 -7.88 48.56
N ARG A 248 -11.14 -8.69 47.55
CA ARG A 248 -10.38 -8.24 46.38
C ARG A 248 -11.29 -7.60 45.34
N ASP A 249 -12.54 -8.05 45.23
CA ASP A 249 -13.57 -7.43 44.38
C ASP A 249 -14.03 -6.07 44.93
N ASP A 250 -13.97 -5.86 46.26
CA ASP A 250 -14.27 -4.56 46.89
C ASP A 250 -13.22 -3.47 46.59
N ALA A 251 -11.99 -3.86 46.22
CA ALA A 251 -10.85 -2.93 46.06
C ALA A 251 -10.67 -2.40 44.63
N HIS A 252 -11.37 -2.97 43.64
CA HIS A 252 -11.38 -2.47 42.26
C HIS A 252 -12.81 -2.45 41.72
N PRO A 253 -13.61 -1.43 42.06
CA PRO A 253 -14.83 -1.17 41.32
C PRO A 253 -14.45 -0.67 39.91
N LEU A 254 -15.18 -1.17 38.91
CA LEU A 254 -15.17 -0.67 37.53
C LEU A 254 -15.43 0.85 37.47
#